data_AF-A0AAD9BDQ2-F1
#
_entry.id   AF-A0AAD9BDQ2-F1
#
_cell.length_a   1.000
_cell.length_b   1.000
_cell.length_c   1.000
_cell.angle_alpha   90.00
_cell.angle_beta   90.00
_cell.angle_gamma   90.00
#
_symmetry.space_group_name_H-M   'P 1'
#
loop_
_entity.id
_entity.type
_entity.pdbx_description
1 polymer ?
#
loop_
_entity_poly.entity_id
_entity_poly.type
_entity_poly.pdbx_seq_one_letter_code
_entity_poly.pdbx_strand_id
1 'polypeptide(L)'
;MENRSLLSLSVALLSFLSPCLTALTPRVSFHMGSPGRHVTRFSSPEVSNTSTLLLSEDEDMLYVGARDAVLALDVSHQDAITLRSQLDWSPSDKDLEQCSMKGKEMADCPNFIRVLQFLNATHIYACGTFAYSPRCSYITSETLMMSMKPDEGRGRCPYDPYQRNTAIIVDGELYTGTVADYRGNRPLISRHLSEGRRVDLKLDDTLGWLEDPTFISSSFIPEEEKIYFFFSEVGREYDFIDKFIVSRVSQICMSDVGGQRTLQRRWTTFAKAQLLCQADNELPYNVLQDIDSLPPAEGAPADDTLFYGIFTSQWSVNSGRSAVCSFRLADIKSVFSGNYKVLNRDTLQWSTRVQEKVANPGECGLHNASDNALRFVKENFLADDSVRPVGRSVTVVSAEHSYTHLRVQRVQGTGSRSYTVLFLLTESGYLHKAVMLQGGAHVIEEVQVFEQPQPIKSLKLSTAKGMIYVGSSEGVVRVPTANCSFYWTCPQCVLARDPFCGWDPASRACVGASNSQASL
;
A
#
# COMPACT_ATOMS: atom_id res chain seq x y z
N MET A 1 -59.42 -39.05 9.58
CA MET A 1 -58.92 -37.68 9.72
C MET A 1 -57.55 -37.77 10.36
N GLU A 2 -56.50 -37.86 9.55
CA GLU A 2 -55.08 -37.69 9.92
C GLU A 2 -54.28 -37.84 8.60
N ASN A 3 -53.09 -37.28 8.52
CA ASN A 3 -52.23 -37.13 7.33
C ASN A 3 -52.50 -35.95 6.36
N ARG A 4 -52.53 -34.70 6.88
CA ARG A 4 -52.21 -33.51 6.07
C ARG A 4 -51.22 -32.52 6.72
N SER A 5 -50.49 -32.91 7.76
CA SER A 5 -49.66 -31.97 8.55
C SER A 5 -48.14 -32.19 8.49
N LEU A 6 -47.61 -33.04 7.61
CA LEU A 6 -46.16 -33.30 7.51
C LEU A 6 -45.48 -32.74 6.24
N LEU A 7 -46.25 -32.26 5.26
CA LEU A 7 -45.74 -31.67 4.02
C LEU A 7 -45.57 -30.14 4.08
N SER A 8 -46.09 -29.48 5.12
CA SER A 8 -45.95 -28.03 5.32
C SER A 8 -44.74 -27.62 6.17
N LEU A 9 -44.11 -28.55 6.90
CA LEU A 9 -42.86 -28.27 7.65
C LEU A 9 -41.59 -28.44 6.81
N SER A 10 -41.62 -29.23 5.73
CA SER A 10 -40.46 -29.46 4.86
C SER A 10 -40.22 -28.36 3.84
N VAL A 11 -41.21 -27.50 3.58
CA VAL A 11 -41.09 -26.33 2.68
C VAL A 11 -40.68 -25.06 3.45
N ALA A 12 -40.90 -25.00 4.76
CA ALA A 12 -40.53 -23.85 5.61
C ALA A 12 -39.05 -23.85 6.04
N LEU A 13 -38.32 -24.98 5.92
CA LEU A 13 -36.87 -25.04 6.17
C LEU A 13 -36.01 -24.73 4.93
N LEU A 14 -36.59 -24.74 3.72
CA LEU A 14 -35.88 -24.39 2.48
C LEU A 14 -35.89 -22.89 2.17
N SER A 15 -36.66 -22.10 2.92
CA SER A 15 -36.75 -20.64 2.80
C SER A 15 -35.80 -19.84 3.72
N PHE A 16 -34.92 -20.53 4.46
CA PHE A 16 -33.80 -19.92 5.20
C PHE A 16 -32.43 -20.22 4.58
N LEU A 17 -32.40 -20.50 3.28
CA LEU A 17 -31.19 -20.22 2.51
C LEU A 17 -31.15 -18.71 2.32
N SER A 18 -30.72 -17.99 3.36
CA SER A 18 -30.01 -16.73 3.13
C SER A 18 -29.04 -17.00 1.98
N PRO A 19 -28.93 -16.12 0.96
CA PRO A 19 -27.82 -16.23 0.03
C PRO A 19 -26.58 -16.27 0.92
N CYS A 20 -25.93 -17.44 0.94
CA CYS A 20 -24.67 -17.61 1.62
C CYS A 20 -23.77 -16.61 0.93
N LEU A 21 -23.60 -15.43 1.53
CA LEU A 21 -22.45 -14.57 1.28
C LEU A 21 -21.31 -15.56 1.35
N THR A 22 -20.72 -15.86 0.18
CA THR A 22 -19.71 -16.89 0.05
C THR A 22 -18.59 -16.48 0.99
N ALA A 23 -18.58 -17.08 2.16
CA ALA A 23 -17.56 -16.80 3.15
C ALA A 23 -16.24 -17.10 2.45
N LEU A 24 -15.32 -16.14 2.48
CA LEU A 24 -13.97 -16.30 1.94
C LEU A 24 -13.18 -17.21 2.89
N THR A 25 -13.62 -18.45 3.00
CA THR A 25 -12.97 -19.46 3.81
C THR A 25 -11.75 -19.96 3.06
N PRO A 26 -10.56 -19.90 3.67
CA PRO A 26 -9.37 -20.52 3.10
C PRO A 26 -9.62 -22.01 2.86
N ARG A 27 -9.30 -22.50 1.66
CA ARG A 27 -9.45 -23.93 1.33
C ARG A 27 -8.54 -24.80 2.21
N VAL A 28 -7.34 -24.32 2.54
CA VAL A 28 -6.37 -25.00 3.41
C VAL A 28 -5.74 -23.96 4.34
N SER A 29 -5.50 -24.35 5.59
CA SER A 29 -4.85 -23.53 6.61
C SER A 29 -3.55 -24.17 7.08
N PHE A 30 -2.49 -23.36 7.15
CA PHE A 30 -1.18 -23.75 7.62
C PHE A 30 -0.78 -22.91 8.83
N HIS A 31 -0.89 -23.51 10.02
CA HIS A 31 -0.37 -22.92 11.25
C HIS A 31 1.16 -22.89 11.26
N MET A 32 1.71 -22.06 12.14
CA MET A 32 3.16 -21.91 12.28
C MET A 32 3.81 -23.26 12.63
N GLY A 33 4.90 -23.59 11.91
CA GLY A 33 5.62 -24.87 12.09
C GLY A 33 4.95 -26.09 11.45
N SER A 34 3.85 -25.92 10.71
CA SER A 34 3.20 -27.03 10.02
C SER A 34 4.10 -27.65 8.93
N PRO A 35 4.21 -28.99 8.83
CA PRO A 35 5.10 -29.64 7.87
C PRO A 35 4.63 -29.48 6.42
N GLY A 36 3.35 -29.20 6.19
CA GLY A 36 2.77 -29.00 4.85
C GLY A 36 3.12 -27.67 4.20
N ARG A 37 3.66 -26.71 4.97
CA ARG A 37 4.10 -25.41 4.45
C ARG A 37 5.38 -24.95 5.14
N HIS A 38 6.51 -25.23 4.51
CA HIS A 38 7.79 -24.73 4.98
C HIS A 38 7.88 -23.21 4.73
N VAL A 39 8.31 -22.48 5.77
CA VAL A 39 8.60 -21.04 5.73
C VAL A 39 9.98 -20.81 6.32
N THR A 40 10.79 -19.96 5.68
CA THR A 40 12.11 -19.60 6.22
C THR A 40 11.97 -18.37 7.08
N ARG A 41 12.65 -18.34 8.23
CA ARG A 41 12.61 -17.21 9.17
C ARG A 41 14.01 -16.68 9.45
N PHE A 42 14.10 -15.37 9.54
CA PHE A 42 15.23 -14.66 10.10
C PHE A 42 14.77 -13.94 11.36
N SER A 43 15.45 -14.20 12.48
CA SER A 43 15.23 -13.54 13.77
C SER A 43 16.58 -13.25 14.40
N SER A 44 16.75 -12.08 15.00
CA SER A 44 17.95 -11.71 15.77
C SER A 44 17.52 -11.18 17.14
N PRO A 45 18.17 -11.57 18.25
CA PRO A 45 17.87 -11.01 19.57
C PRO A 45 18.13 -9.49 19.66
N GLU A 46 19.02 -8.97 18.81
CA GLU A 46 19.44 -7.57 18.80
C GLU A 46 18.55 -6.69 17.92
N VAL A 47 17.70 -7.30 17.08
CA VAL A 47 16.88 -6.58 16.10
C VAL A 47 15.41 -6.88 16.33
N SER A 48 14.62 -5.82 16.44
CA SER A 48 13.16 -5.92 16.54
C SER A 48 12.48 -4.93 15.59
N ASN A 49 11.17 -5.09 15.41
CA ASN A 49 10.32 -4.15 14.67
C ASN A 49 10.80 -3.86 13.24
N THR A 50 10.85 -4.89 12.40
CA THR A 50 11.19 -4.71 10.97
C THR A 50 10.06 -3.97 10.26
N SER A 51 10.29 -2.69 10.00
CA SER A 51 9.30 -1.70 9.61
C SER A 51 9.21 -1.49 8.10
N THR A 52 10.31 -1.70 7.37
CA THR A 52 10.36 -1.50 5.92
C THR A 52 11.29 -2.52 5.26
N LEU A 53 10.95 -2.91 4.04
CA LEU A 53 11.62 -3.94 3.25
C LEU A 53 11.94 -3.39 1.86
N LEU A 54 13.19 -3.53 1.43
CA LEU A 54 13.67 -3.10 0.13
C LEU A 54 14.51 -4.23 -0.50
N LEU A 55 14.04 -4.79 -1.61
CA LEU A 55 14.77 -5.81 -2.37
C LEU A 55 15.70 -5.14 -3.38
N SER A 56 16.94 -5.64 -3.50
CA SER A 56 17.85 -5.31 -4.59
C SER A 56 17.26 -5.67 -5.96
N GLU A 57 17.85 -5.12 -7.02
CA GLU A 57 17.42 -5.33 -8.41
C GLU A 57 17.52 -6.80 -8.85
N ASP A 58 18.57 -7.50 -8.43
CA ASP A 58 18.74 -8.96 -8.62
C ASP A 58 17.91 -9.82 -7.64
N GLU A 59 17.21 -9.17 -6.72
CA GLU A 59 16.45 -9.77 -5.61
C GLU A 59 17.26 -10.72 -4.73
N ASP A 60 18.61 -10.71 -4.77
CA ASP A 60 19.49 -11.53 -3.93
C ASP A 60 19.69 -10.95 -2.54
N MET A 61 19.52 -9.63 -2.37
CA MET A 61 19.67 -8.92 -1.12
C MET A 61 18.35 -8.27 -0.70
N LEU A 62 17.96 -8.50 0.55
CA LEU A 62 16.85 -7.84 1.21
C LEU A 62 17.40 -6.87 2.26
N TYR A 63 17.27 -5.57 1.99
CA TYR A 63 17.55 -4.53 2.96
C TYR A 63 16.33 -4.31 3.85
N VAL A 64 16.56 -4.31 5.16
CA VAL A 64 15.51 -4.24 6.18
C VAL A 64 15.75 -3.02 7.06
N GLY A 65 14.80 -2.10 7.10
CA GLY A 65 14.76 -1.10 8.15
C GLY A 65 14.09 -1.69 9.37
N ALA A 66 14.75 -1.61 10.53
CA ALA A 66 14.27 -2.13 11.79
C ALA A 66 14.29 -1.04 12.87
N ARG A 67 14.00 -1.42 14.12
CA ARG A 67 14.32 -0.58 15.26
C ARG A 67 15.84 -0.55 15.46
N ASP A 68 16.36 0.66 15.58
CA ASP A 68 17.74 1.02 15.88
C ASP A 68 18.78 0.51 14.85
N ALA A 69 18.36 -0.08 13.72
CA ALA A 69 19.27 -0.66 12.75
C ALA A 69 18.72 -0.70 11.32
N VAL A 70 19.64 -0.76 10.36
CA VAL A 70 19.39 -1.24 8.98
C VAL A 70 20.15 -2.54 8.79
N LEU A 71 19.51 -3.55 8.20
CA LEU A 71 20.13 -4.84 7.91
C LEU A 71 20.25 -5.07 6.41
N ALA A 72 21.28 -5.81 5.99
CA ALA A 72 21.35 -6.44 4.68
C ALA A 72 21.28 -7.96 4.87
N LEU A 73 20.19 -8.56 4.41
CA LEU A 73 19.95 -10.00 4.45
C LEU A 73 20.18 -10.60 3.08
N ASP A 74 21.02 -11.63 2.98
CA ASP A 74 21.13 -12.43 1.78
C ASP A 74 19.97 -13.43 1.72
N VAL A 75 19.22 -13.32 0.62
CA VAL A 75 18.02 -14.09 0.31
C VAL A 75 18.17 -14.83 -1.03
N SER A 76 19.39 -14.95 -1.54
CA SER A 76 19.71 -15.66 -2.79
C SER A 76 19.34 -17.15 -2.75
N HIS A 77 19.46 -17.78 -1.58
CA HIS A 77 19.18 -19.20 -1.38
C HIS A 77 17.75 -19.42 -0.85
N GLN A 78 16.99 -20.32 -1.46
CA GLN A 78 15.56 -20.55 -1.14
C GLN A 78 15.29 -21.08 0.28
N ASP A 79 16.28 -21.71 0.92
CA ASP A 79 16.10 -22.35 2.23
C ASP A 79 16.69 -21.55 3.40
N ALA A 80 17.51 -20.54 3.13
CA ALA A 80 18.17 -19.72 4.15
C ALA A 80 17.94 -18.22 3.94
N ILE A 81 17.91 -17.48 5.05
CA ILE A 81 18.04 -16.02 5.08
C ILE A 81 19.22 -15.75 6.01
N THR A 82 20.28 -15.11 5.52
CA THR A 82 21.50 -14.89 6.30
C THR A 82 21.82 -13.42 6.45
N LEU A 83 22.19 -12.98 7.65
CA LEU A 83 22.63 -11.61 7.88
C LEU A 83 24.02 -11.41 7.26
N ARG A 84 24.15 -10.49 6.31
CA ARG A 84 25.45 -10.12 5.71
C ARG A 84 26.10 -8.97 6.45
N SER A 85 25.34 -7.93 6.75
CA SER A 85 25.80 -6.76 7.47
C SER A 85 24.66 -6.09 8.21
N GLN A 86 25.02 -5.34 9.25
CA GLN A 86 24.12 -4.55 10.08
C GLN A 86 24.74 -3.19 10.30
N LEU A 87 23.92 -2.15 10.13
CA LEU A 87 24.24 -0.78 10.49
C LEU A 87 23.46 -0.43 11.76
N ASP A 88 24.18 -0.27 12.87
CA ASP A 88 23.59 0.27 14.09
C ASP A 88 23.34 1.76 13.91
N TRP A 89 22.11 2.18 14.18
CA TRP A 89 21.64 3.55 14.06
C TRP A 89 20.74 3.94 15.23
N SER A 90 21.17 3.59 16.44
CA SER A 90 20.50 3.93 17.70
C SER A 90 20.66 5.41 18.06
N PRO A 91 19.66 6.04 18.69
CA PRO A 91 19.82 7.33 19.36
C PRO A 91 20.80 7.23 20.54
N SER A 92 21.39 8.36 20.93
CA SER A 92 22.21 8.40 22.15
C SER A 92 21.32 8.36 23.40
N ASP A 93 21.87 7.96 24.55
CA ASP A 93 21.14 7.99 25.84
C ASP A 93 20.53 9.36 26.12
N LYS A 94 21.25 10.43 25.76
CA LYS A 94 20.77 11.81 25.88
C LYS A 94 19.55 12.09 24.99
N ASP A 95 19.52 11.54 23.77
CA ASP A 95 18.36 11.69 22.88
C ASP A 95 17.14 10.93 23.44
N LEU A 96 17.36 9.72 23.98
CA LEU A 96 16.31 8.91 24.62
C LEU A 96 15.74 9.61 25.86
N GLU A 97 16.59 10.13 26.73
CA GLU A 97 16.18 10.93 27.90
C GLU A 97 15.37 12.16 27.46
N GLN A 98 15.81 12.89 26.43
CA GLN A 98 15.08 14.05 25.92
C GLN A 98 13.72 13.70 25.34
N CYS A 99 13.61 12.58 24.63
CA CYS A 99 12.35 12.07 24.13
C CYS A 99 11.39 11.74 25.29
N SER A 100 11.88 11.05 26.31
CA SER A 100 11.08 10.71 27.50
C SER A 100 10.65 11.96 28.29
N MET A 101 11.55 12.93 28.48
CA MET A 101 11.23 14.22 29.13
C MET A 101 10.15 15.02 28.38
N LYS A 102 9.98 14.81 27.07
CA LYS A 102 8.90 15.40 26.26
C LYS A 102 7.58 14.61 26.33
N GLY A 103 7.48 13.64 27.22
CA GLY A 103 6.26 12.90 27.54
C GLY A 103 5.99 11.69 26.63
N LYS A 104 7.02 11.13 25.97
CA LYS A 104 6.88 9.92 25.16
C LYS A 104 7.28 8.68 25.95
N GLU A 105 6.65 7.55 25.61
CA GLU A 105 7.00 6.27 26.19
C GLU A 105 8.40 5.85 25.74
N MET A 106 9.19 5.27 26.65
CA MET A 106 10.56 4.85 26.35
C MET A 106 10.60 3.78 25.24
N ALA A 107 9.51 3.03 25.04
CA ALA A 107 9.37 2.07 23.94
C ALA A 107 9.31 2.74 22.55
N ASP A 108 8.90 4.01 22.48
CA ASP A 108 8.71 4.76 21.22
C ASP A 108 9.87 5.72 20.91
N CYS A 109 10.76 5.95 21.87
CA CYS A 109 11.98 6.75 21.72
C CYS A 109 13.13 6.13 20.90
N PRO A 110 13.18 4.82 20.59
CA PRO A 110 14.14 4.27 19.65
C PRO A 110 14.07 4.90 18.25
N ASN A 111 15.07 4.59 17.42
CA ASN A 111 15.05 4.95 16.02
C ASN A 111 14.35 3.88 15.18
N PHE A 112 13.11 4.12 14.75
CA PHE A 112 12.44 3.21 13.83
C PHE A 112 12.71 3.67 12.39
N ILE A 113 13.33 2.83 11.56
CA ILE A 113 13.59 3.16 10.16
C ILE A 113 12.27 3.14 9.37
N ARG A 114 11.83 4.29 8.84
CA ARG A 114 10.51 4.43 8.17
C ARG A 114 10.61 4.74 6.68
N VAL A 115 11.79 5.11 6.20
CA VAL A 115 12.07 5.31 4.77
C VAL A 115 13.32 4.53 4.44
N LEU A 116 13.25 3.73 3.38
CA LEU A 116 14.37 2.98 2.84
C LEU A 116 14.13 2.84 1.34
N GLN A 117 14.92 3.52 0.52
CA GLN A 117 14.76 3.60 -0.94
C GLN A 117 16.12 3.60 -1.62
N PHE A 118 16.28 2.96 -2.78
CA PHE A 118 17.47 3.17 -3.59
C PHE A 118 17.47 4.58 -4.15
N LEU A 119 18.55 5.32 -3.91
CA LEU A 119 18.80 6.59 -4.56
C LEU A 119 19.39 6.36 -5.95
N ASN A 120 20.30 5.39 -6.04
CA ASN A 120 20.96 4.93 -7.25
C ASN A 120 21.47 3.49 -7.02
N ALA A 121 22.22 2.93 -7.98
CA ALA A 121 22.72 1.55 -7.91
C ALA A 121 23.63 1.25 -6.69
N THR A 122 24.27 2.26 -6.10
CA THR A 122 25.27 2.09 -5.02
C THR A 122 24.83 2.63 -3.67
N HIS A 123 23.79 3.47 -3.64
CA HIS A 123 23.35 4.18 -2.44
C HIS A 123 21.88 3.97 -2.15
N ILE A 124 21.60 3.69 -0.89
CA ILE A 124 20.28 3.65 -0.28
C ILE A 124 20.08 4.93 0.51
N TYR A 125 18.97 5.62 0.28
CA TYR A 125 18.50 6.69 1.12
C TYR A 125 17.64 6.11 2.26
N ALA A 126 18.01 6.41 3.50
CA ALA A 126 17.32 5.90 4.68
C ALA A 126 16.95 7.04 5.63
N CYS A 127 15.78 6.93 6.25
CA CYS A 127 15.38 7.81 7.35
C CYS A 127 14.69 7.03 8.47
N GLY A 128 14.89 7.49 9.70
CA GLY A 128 14.19 6.96 10.87
C GLY A 128 13.72 8.03 11.84
N THR A 129 12.81 7.63 12.74
CA THR A 129 12.14 8.51 13.72
C THR A 129 13.12 9.14 14.72
N PHE A 130 14.22 8.43 15.01
CA PHE A 130 15.34 8.84 15.86
C PHE A 130 14.92 9.64 17.10
N ALA A 131 14.26 8.98 18.06
CA ALA A 131 13.80 9.62 19.31
C ALA A 131 12.89 10.84 19.11
N TYR A 132 11.90 10.71 18.21
CA TYR A 132 11.03 11.82 17.80
C TYR A 132 11.83 13.05 17.31
N SER A 133 12.91 12.79 16.59
CA SER A 133 13.77 13.81 15.97
C SER A 133 14.31 13.27 14.64
N PRO A 134 13.45 13.14 13.62
CA PRO A 134 13.74 12.31 12.45
C PRO A 134 15.07 12.66 11.79
N ARG A 135 15.83 11.62 11.42
CA ARG A 135 17.14 11.74 10.78
C ARG A 135 17.15 10.96 9.48
N CYS A 136 17.81 11.51 8.47
CA CYS A 136 18.03 10.86 7.19
C CYS A 136 19.52 10.74 6.90
N SER A 137 19.92 9.73 6.14
CA SER A 137 21.30 9.55 5.68
C SER A 137 21.34 8.71 4.41
N TYR A 138 22.53 8.69 3.79
CA TYR A 138 22.86 7.85 2.65
C TYR A 138 23.69 6.67 3.15
N ILE A 139 23.33 5.47 2.72
CA ILE A 139 23.98 4.21 3.10
C ILE A 139 24.50 3.54 1.83
N THR A 140 25.77 3.17 1.82
CA THR A 140 26.35 2.38 0.72
C THR A 140 25.75 0.98 0.71
N SER A 141 25.17 0.53 -0.40
CA SER A 141 24.46 -0.75 -0.50
C SER A 141 25.38 -1.97 -0.31
N GLU A 142 26.65 -1.88 -0.72
CA GLU A 142 27.64 -2.95 -0.63
C GLU A 142 28.12 -3.20 0.81
N THR A 143 28.53 -2.14 1.51
CA THR A 143 29.13 -2.25 2.86
C THR A 143 28.14 -1.98 3.99
N LEU A 144 26.96 -1.45 3.67
CA LEU A 144 25.96 -0.96 4.62
C LEU A 144 26.49 0.12 5.59
N MET A 145 27.44 0.94 5.13
CA MET A 145 27.99 2.05 5.92
C MET A 145 27.35 3.38 5.53
N MET A 146 27.18 4.28 6.50
CA MET A 146 26.74 5.66 6.22
C MET A 146 27.82 6.40 5.42
N SER A 147 27.46 6.90 4.24
CA SER A 147 28.39 7.67 3.41
C SER A 147 28.43 9.16 3.79
N MET A 148 27.42 9.65 4.51
CA MET A 148 27.35 11.02 5.02
C MET A 148 26.85 11.07 6.47
N LYS A 149 27.11 12.20 7.14
CA LYS A 149 26.54 12.45 8.47
C LYS A 149 25.02 12.61 8.35
N PRO A 150 24.22 11.98 9.23
CA PRO A 150 22.77 12.15 9.19
C PRO A 150 22.32 13.62 9.29
N ASP A 151 21.37 14.01 8.44
CA ASP A 151 20.76 15.34 8.42
C ASP A 151 19.35 15.33 9.03
N GLU A 152 18.68 16.49 9.05
CA GLU A 152 17.32 16.61 9.58
C GLU A 152 16.31 15.99 8.59
N GLY A 153 15.55 15.00 9.07
CA GLY A 153 14.55 14.26 8.29
C GLY A 153 13.13 14.84 8.34
N ARG A 154 12.98 16.11 8.76
CA ARG A 154 11.68 16.76 8.92
C ARG A 154 10.90 16.80 7.61
N GLY A 155 9.69 16.26 7.60
CA GLY A 155 8.86 16.19 6.41
C GLY A 155 9.36 15.18 5.36
N ARG A 156 10.35 14.35 5.69
CA ARG A 156 10.83 13.19 4.92
C ARG A 156 10.52 11.88 5.65
N CYS A 157 10.51 11.92 6.98
CA CYS A 157 10.23 10.80 7.87
C CYS A 157 9.31 11.25 9.02
N PRO A 158 8.36 10.42 9.47
CA PRO A 158 7.53 10.75 10.62
C PRO A 158 8.33 10.81 11.92
N TYR A 159 7.78 11.52 12.91
CA TYR A 159 8.32 11.59 14.28
C TYR A 159 7.88 10.39 15.12
N ASP A 160 6.61 10.02 15.00
CA ASP A 160 5.99 8.90 15.70
C ASP A 160 6.18 7.60 14.89
N PRO A 161 6.65 6.49 15.50
CA PRO A 161 6.89 5.23 14.79
C PRO A 161 5.64 4.53 14.26
N TYR A 162 4.46 4.82 14.83
CA TYR A 162 3.18 4.25 14.41
C TYR A 162 2.49 5.10 13.35
N GLN A 163 2.98 6.32 13.12
CA GLN A 163 2.47 7.18 12.08
C GLN A 163 2.85 6.63 10.69
N ARG A 164 1.83 6.42 9.86
CA ARG A 164 2.04 5.96 8.48
C ARG A 164 2.65 7.08 7.62
N ASN A 165 3.51 6.67 6.71
CA ASN A 165 4.17 7.52 5.74
C ASN A 165 4.29 6.78 4.41
N THR A 166 4.56 7.52 3.34
CA THR A 166 5.00 6.95 2.08
C THR A 166 6.15 7.77 1.51
N ALA A 167 7.06 7.09 0.82
CA ALA A 167 8.21 7.69 0.17
C ALA A 167 8.57 6.89 -1.09
N ILE A 168 8.91 7.60 -2.16
CA ILE A 168 9.40 7.04 -3.42
C ILE A 168 10.52 7.93 -3.96
N ILE A 169 11.55 7.33 -4.54
CA ILE A 169 12.59 8.06 -5.28
C ILE A 169 12.37 7.82 -6.77
N VAL A 170 12.33 8.91 -7.53
CA VAL A 170 12.25 8.89 -9.00
C VAL A 170 13.23 9.93 -9.53
N ASP A 171 14.11 9.54 -10.46
CA ASP A 171 15.15 10.39 -11.04
C ASP A 171 16.03 11.10 -10.00
N GLY A 172 16.36 10.42 -8.90
CA GLY A 172 17.18 10.94 -7.80
C GLY A 172 16.47 11.93 -6.86
N GLU A 173 15.22 12.31 -7.17
CA GLU A 173 14.41 13.19 -6.31
C GLU A 173 13.53 12.34 -5.38
N LEU A 174 13.46 12.74 -4.11
CA LEU A 174 12.66 12.05 -3.10
C LEU A 174 11.28 12.70 -2.97
N TYR A 175 10.23 11.91 -3.12
CA TYR A 175 8.85 12.33 -2.94
C TYR A 175 8.24 11.67 -1.71
N THR A 176 7.68 12.45 -0.79
CA THR A 176 7.22 11.97 0.52
C THR A 176 5.83 12.47 0.86
N GLY A 177 5.00 11.60 1.42
CA GLY A 177 3.76 11.93 2.13
C GLY A 177 3.92 11.58 3.61
N THR A 178 4.03 12.59 4.46
CA THR A 178 4.25 12.43 5.92
C THR A 178 3.85 13.71 6.66
N VAL A 179 4.25 13.84 7.93
CA VAL A 179 4.10 15.06 8.74
C VAL A 179 5.41 15.78 8.97
N ALA A 180 5.33 17.10 9.19
CA ALA A 180 6.48 17.97 9.42
C ALA A 180 6.61 18.44 10.88
N ASP A 181 5.89 17.86 11.84
CA ASP A 181 5.93 18.29 13.23
C ASP A 181 5.82 17.14 14.23
N TYR A 182 6.32 17.40 15.44
CA TYR A 182 6.35 16.44 16.55
C TYR A 182 4.97 15.93 16.98
N ARG A 183 3.90 16.74 16.79
CA ARG A 183 2.54 16.38 17.18
C ARG A 183 1.81 15.56 16.10
N GLY A 184 2.32 15.52 14.87
CA GLY A 184 1.68 14.83 13.77
C GLY A 184 0.49 15.58 13.15
N ASN A 185 0.39 16.90 13.36
CA ASN A 185 -0.76 17.70 12.93
C ASN A 185 -0.45 18.59 11.71
N ARG A 186 0.77 18.54 11.17
CA ARG A 186 1.17 19.27 9.95
C ARG A 186 1.50 18.30 8.82
N PRO A 187 0.49 17.71 8.16
CA PRO A 187 0.71 16.83 7.02
C PRO A 187 1.21 17.62 5.81
N LEU A 188 2.00 16.96 4.97
CA LEU A 188 2.42 17.49 3.68
C LEU A 188 2.77 16.38 2.69
N ILE A 189 2.60 16.69 1.42
CA ILE A 189 3.26 16.01 0.31
C ILE A 189 4.37 16.94 -0.21
N SER A 190 5.57 16.40 -0.38
CA SER A 190 6.75 17.19 -0.71
C SER A 190 7.73 16.44 -1.60
N ARG A 191 8.56 17.21 -2.30
CA ARG A 191 9.74 16.77 -3.05
C ARG A 191 10.98 17.33 -2.36
N HIS A 192 11.99 16.49 -2.23
CA HIS A 192 13.30 16.78 -1.64
C HIS A 192 14.41 16.29 -2.56
N LEU A 193 15.65 16.67 -2.23
CA LEU A 193 16.86 16.25 -2.95
C LEU A 193 16.90 16.75 -4.41
N SER A 194 16.15 17.81 -4.73
CA SER A 194 16.15 18.37 -6.08
C SER A 194 17.55 18.90 -6.44
N GLU A 195 18.10 18.48 -7.57
CA GLU A 195 19.44 18.88 -8.00
C GLU A 195 19.45 20.18 -8.84
N GLY A 196 20.64 20.80 -8.91
CA GLY A 196 20.91 21.95 -9.77
C GLY A 196 20.13 23.20 -9.39
N ARG A 197 19.29 23.69 -10.32
CA ARG A 197 18.45 24.89 -10.13
C ARG A 197 17.01 24.58 -9.70
N ARG A 198 16.63 23.30 -9.61
CA ARG A 198 15.29 22.93 -9.16
C ARG A 198 15.14 23.22 -7.68
N VAL A 199 13.93 23.57 -7.28
CA VAL A 199 13.59 23.87 -5.89
C VAL A 199 12.71 22.76 -5.35
N ASP A 200 12.99 22.36 -4.11
CA ASP A 200 12.14 21.47 -3.33
C ASP A 200 10.75 22.08 -3.17
N LEU A 201 9.73 21.27 -3.43
CA LEU A 201 8.34 21.68 -3.39
C LEU A 201 7.61 21.01 -2.22
N LYS A 202 6.60 21.69 -1.71
CA LYS A 202 5.70 21.15 -0.70
C LYS A 202 4.30 21.69 -0.89
N LEU A 203 3.29 20.97 -0.42
CA LEU A 203 1.93 21.51 -0.41
C LEU A 203 1.86 22.81 0.39
N ASP A 204 0.93 23.66 0.01
CA ASP A 204 0.60 24.87 0.76
C ASP A 204 -0.15 24.47 2.04
N ASP A 205 0.33 24.95 3.20
CA ASP A 205 -0.18 24.61 4.51
C ASP A 205 -1.32 25.52 4.98
N THR A 206 -1.82 26.43 4.13
CA THR A 206 -2.80 27.46 4.51
C THR A 206 -4.26 27.16 4.13
N LEU A 207 -4.54 26.02 3.48
CA LEU A 207 -5.78 25.86 2.67
C LEU A 207 -6.55 24.55 2.86
N GLY A 208 -6.23 23.73 3.87
CA GLY A 208 -6.91 22.45 4.05
C GLY A 208 -6.73 21.50 2.85
N TRP A 209 -5.59 21.57 2.16
CA TRP A 209 -5.28 20.67 1.05
C TRP A 209 -5.23 19.22 1.50
N LEU A 210 -4.92 19.00 2.77
CA LEU A 210 -4.95 17.74 3.49
C LEU A 210 -5.61 17.96 4.85
N GLU A 211 -6.51 17.06 5.24
CA GLU A 211 -7.29 17.16 6.49
C GLU A 211 -7.09 15.91 7.35
N ASP A 212 -6.18 15.97 8.33
CA ASP A 212 -5.78 14.82 9.17
C ASP A 212 -5.50 13.52 8.35
N PRO A 213 -4.62 13.53 7.32
CA PRO A 213 -4.45 12.38 6.45
C PRO A 213 -3.65 11.25 7.11
N THR A 214 -3.98 10.02 6.75
CA THR A 214 -3.17 8.82 6.93
C THR A 214 -2.65 8.38 5.57
N PHE A 215 -1.36 8.62 5.31
CA PHE A 215 -0.70 8.23 4.06
C PHE A 215 -0.53 6.71 3.98
N ILE A 216 -0.80 6.13 2.80
CA ILE A 216 -0.77 4.68 2.60
C ILE A 216 0.35 4.28 1.65
N SER A 217 0.36 4.79 0.42
CA SER A 217 1.40 4.49 -0.55
C SER A 217 1.55 5.58 -1.61
N SER A 218 2.59 5.46 -2.43
CA SER A 218 2.84 6.29 -3.60
C SER A 218 3.29 5.42 -4.76
N SER A 219 2.95 5.82 -5.98
CA SER A 219 3.23 5.08 -7.21
C SER A 219 3.60 6.05 -8.32
N PHE A 220 4.67 5.73 -9.05
CA PHE A 220 5.11 6.48 -10.22
C PHE A 220 4.53 5.86 -11.48
N ILE A 221 3.95 6.70 -12.35
CA ILE A 221 3.41 6.30 -13.66
C ILE A 221 4.27 6.98 -14.74
N PRO A 222 5.23 6.26 -15.35
CA PRO A 222 6.19 6.83 -16.30
C PRO A 222 5.54 7.53 -17.50
N GLU A 223 4.48 6.95 -18.05
CA GLU A 223 3.81 7.45 -19.25
C GLU A 223 3.13 8.81 -19.03
N GLU A 224 2.85 9.17 -17.77
CA GLU A 224 2.30 10.47 -17.39
C GLU A 224 3.34 11.42 -16.79
N GLU A 225 4.55 10.94 -16.47
CA GLU A 225 5.54 11.66 -15.65
C GLU A 225 4.94 12.19 -14.33
N LYS A 226 4.05 11.38 -13.74
CA LYS A 226 3.30 11.73 -12.53
C LYS A 226 3.52 10.74 -11.41
N ILE A 227 3.44 11.28 -10.20
CA ILE A 227 3.42 10.50 -8.97
C ILE A 227 2.04 10.60 -8.35
N TYR A 228 1.46 9.44 -8.10
CA TYR A 228 0.19 9.29 -7.41
C TYR A 228 0.44 8.99 -5.93
N PHE A 229 -0.31 9.65 -5.05
CA PHE A 229 -0.32 9.38 -3.62
C PHE A 229 -1.68 8.89 -3.19
N PHE A 230 -1.69 7.88 -2.33
CA PHE A 230 -2.90 7.27 -1.80
C PHE A 230 -2.95 7.43 -0.29
N PHE A 231 -4.07 7.92 0.22
CA PHE A 231 -4.24 8.23 1.64
C PHE A 231 -5.71 8.25 2.04
N SER A 232 -5.99 8.13 3.33
CA SER A 232 -7.31 8.46 3.90
C SER A 232 -7.23 9.82 4.58
N GLU A 233 -8.30 10.62 4.58
CA GLU A 233 -8.35 11.92 5.28
C GLU A 233 -9.79 12.23 5.74
N VAL A 234 -9.98 13.31 6.50
CA VAL A 234 -11.31 13.81 6.86
C VAL A 234 -11.94 14.53 5.65
N GLY A 235 -13.07 14.02 5.16
CA GLY A 235 -13.81 14.57 4.03
C GLY A 235 -14.64 15.79 4.42
N ARG A 236 -14.01 16.97 4.46
CA ARG A 236 -14.67 18.25 4.79
C ARG A 236 -15.73 18.69 3.77
N GLU A 237 -15.81 18.05 2.61
CA GLU A 237 -16.89 18.27 1.64
C GLU A 237 -18.22 17.62 2.05
N TYR A 238 -18.23 16.83 3.13
CA TYR A 238 -19.42 16.23 3.70
C TYR A 238 -19.76 16.89 5.04
N ASP A 239 -21.02 17.30 5.19
CA ASP A 239 -21.54 17.79 6.47
C ASP A 239 -22.05 16.59 7.28
N PHE A 240 -21.26 16.15 8.24
CA PHE A 240 -21.56 15.00 9.10
C PHE A 240 -21.25 15.37 10.56
N ILE A 241 -22.05 14.85 11.49
CA ILE A 241 -21.91 15.15 12.94
C ILE A 241 -20.54 14.70 13.45
N ASP A 242 -20.12 13.51 13.03
CA ASP A 242 -18.81 12.93 13.34
C ASP A 242 -17.81 13.12 12.18
N LYS A 243 -16.52 12.89 12.46
CA LYS A 243 -15.49 12.90 11.41
C LYS A 243 -15.83 11.84 10.35
N PHE A 244 -16.12 12.29 9.12
CA PHE A 244 -16.33 11.43 7.97
C PHE A 244 -15.00 11.20 7.25
N ILE A 245 -14.47 9.97 7.27
CA ILE A 245 -13.22 9.64 6.59
C ILE A 245 -13.50 9.35 5.11
N VAL A 246 -12.59 9.74 4.24
CA VAL A 246 -12.60 9.41 2.81
C VAL A 246 -11.25 8.92 2.35
N SER A 247 -11.25 7.95 1.45
CA SER A 247 -10.05 7.50 0.76
C SER A 247 -9.79 8.35 -0.47
N ARG A 248 -8.54 8.70 -0.71
CA ARG A 248 -8.10 9.62 -1.76
C ARG A 248 -7.01 9.01 -2.62
N VAL A 249 -7.04 9.43 -3.88
CA VAL A 249 -5.89 9.43 -4.76
C VAL A 249 -5.58 10.89 -5.11
N SER A 250 -4.31 11.28 -5.04
CA SER A 250 -3.86 12.57 -5.57
C SER A 250 -2.75 12.37 -6.58
N GLN A 251 -2.56 13.35 -7.47
CA GLN A 251 -1.50 13.37 -8.47
C GLN A 251 -0.63 14.63 -8.32
N ILE A 252 0.63 14.51 -8.73
CA ILE A 252 1.57 15.61 -8.96
C ILE A 252 2.42 15.31 -10.20
N CYS A 253 2.86 16.33 -10.91
CA CYS A 253 3.78 16.19 -12.04
C CYS A 253 5.23 16.32 -11.57
N MET A 254 6.10 15.45 -12.04
CA MET A 254 7.55 15.53 -11.74
C MET A 254 8.20 16.80 -12.29
N SER A 255 7.64 17.34 -13.38
CA SER A 255 8.11 18.58 -14.02
C SER A 255 7.71 19.87 -13.28
N ASP A 256 6.93 19.79 -12.20
CA ASP A 256 6.52 20.98 -11.44
C ASP A 256 7.71 21.64 -10.74
N VAL A 257 7.79 22.97 -10.83
CA VAL A 257 8.83 23.82 -10.23
C VAL A 257 8.24 24.92 -9.33
N GLY A 258 6.93 24.89 -9.11
CA GLY A 258 6.20 25.92 -8.39
C GLY A 258 5.93 27.17 -9.24
N GLY A 259 5.10 28.07 -8.73
CA GLY A 259 4.77 29.32 -9.40
C GLY A 259 5.73 30.47 -9.06
N GLN A 260 5.70 31.53 -9.88
CA GLN A 260 6.61 32.67 -9.72
C GLN A 260 6.19 33.65 -8.61
N ARG A 261 4.89 33.90 -8.43
CA ARG A 261 4.33 34.81 -7.41
C ARG A 261 3.29 34.08 -6.57
N THR A 262 2.28 33.52 -7.22
CA THR A 262 1.34 32.57 -6.61
C THR A 262 2.02 31.19 -6.50
N LEU A 263 1.81 30.47 -5.40
CA LEU A 263 2.38 29.12 -5.18
C LEU A 263 3.92 29.06 -5.30
N GLN A 264 4.62 30.09 -4.82
CA GLN A 264 6.10 30.07 -4.74
C GLN A 264 6.61 28.91 -3.91
N ARG A 265 7.43 28.04 -4.54
CA ARG A 265 7.96 26.81 -3.93
C ARG A 265 6.86 25.87 -3.41
N ARG A 266 5.66 25.94 -4.00
CA ARG A 266 4.51 25.07 -3.72
C ARG A 266 4.08 24.36 -4.99
N TRP A 267 3.48 23.19 -4.84
CA TRP A 267 2.90 22.46 -5.97
C TRP A 267 1.86 23.31 -6.70
N THR A 268 1.99 23.40 -8.01
CA THR A 268 0.99 23.97 -8.94
C THR A 268 0.13 22.88 -9.58
N THR A 269 0.62 21.64 -9.60
CA THR A 269 -0.03 20.50 -10.25
C THR A 269 -0.66 19.51 -9.26
N PHE A 270 -0.91 19.91 -8.01
CA PHE A 270 -1.58 19.02 -7.06
C PHE A 270 -3.08 18.99 -7.34
N ALA A 271 -3.64 17.79 -7.44
CA ALA A 271 -5.08 17.55 -7.47
C ALA A 271 -5.38 16.22 -6.77
N LYS A 272 -6.55 16.12 -6.13
CA LYS A 272 -7.02 14.90 -5.45
C LYS A 272 -8.45 14.55 -5.83
N ALA A 273 -8.78 13.26 -5.77
CA ALA A 273 -10.10 12.71 -6.01
C ALA A 273 -10.43 11.64 -4.97
N GLN A 274 -11.72 11.40 -4.73
CA GLN A 274 -12.16 10.33 -3.84
C GLN A 274 -12.05 8.96 -4.53
N LEU A 275 -11.49 7.97 -3.84
CA LEU A 275 -11.65 6.55 -4.18
C LEU A 275 -12.89 6.03 -3.45
N LEU A 276 -13.92 5.58 -4.20
CA LEU A 276 -15.18 5.12 -3.63
C LEU A 276 -15.31 3.60 -3.72
N CYS A 277 -14.87 2.88 -2.69
CA CYS A 277 -15.10 1.43 -2.56
C CYS A 277 -16.41 1.18 -1.80
N GLN A 278 -17.46 0.76 -2.50
CA GLN A 278 -18.79 0.58 -1.92
C GLN A 278 -19.47 -0.64 -2.52
N ALA A 279 -20.05 -1.49 -1.67
CA ALA A 279 -20.92 -2.59 -2.08
C ALA A 279 -22.36 -2.08 -2.26
N ASP A 280 -23.14 -2.75 -3.10
CA ASP A 280 -24.54 -2.39 -3.32
C ASP A 280 -25.34 -2.45 -2.02
N ASN A 281 -26.10 -1.39 -1.74
CA ASN A 281 -26.91 -1.22 -0.53
C ASN A 281 -26.13 -1.19 0.81
N GLU A 282 -24.82 -0.98 0.78
CA GLU A 282 -24.01 -0.78 1.99
C GLU A 282 -23.41 0.63 2.07
N LEU A 283 -22.97 1.02 3.27
CA LEU A 283 -22.12 2.20 3.43
C LEU A 283 -20.75 1.97 2.77
N PRO A 284 -20.05 3.03 2.34
CA PRO A 284 -18.73 2.87 1.73
C PRO A 284 -17.71 2.28 2.70
N TYR A 285 -16.86 1.39 2.20
CA TYR A 285 -15.59 1.04 2.84
C TYR A 285 -14.63 2.21 2.61
N ASN A 286 -14.68 3.17 3.52
CA ASN A 286 -14.15 4.51 3.31
C ASN A 286 -12.74 4.75 3.84
N VAL A 287 -12.14 3.78 4.56
CA VAL A 287 -10.79 3.88 5.13
C VAL A 287 -9.84 2.95 4.39
N LEU A 288 -8.91 3.52 3.63
CA LEU A 288 -7.87 2.79 2.90
C LEU A 288 -6.79 2.27 3.86
N GLN A 289 -6.45 0.97 3.76
CA GLN A 289 -5.44 0.30 4.59
C GLN A 289 -4.12 0.03 3.85
N ASP A 290 -4.21 -0.42 2.59
CA ASP A 290 -3.07 -0.64 1.69
C ASP A 290 -3.53 -0.57 0.24
N ILE A 291 -2.63 -0.27 -0.70
CA ILE A 291 -2.92 -0.29 -2.12
C ILE A 291 -1.66 -0.63 -2.93
N ASP A 292 -1.83 -1.51 -3.92
CA ASP A 292 -0.75 -1.99 -4.79
C ASP A 292 -1.17 -1.90 -6.27
N SER A 293 -0.19 -1.65 -7.14
CA SER A 293 -0.40 -1.50 -8.57
C SER A 293 -0.10 -2.79 -9.32
N LEU A 294 -1.01 -3.19 -10.20
CA LEU A 294 -0.81 -4.25 -11.17
C LEU A 294 -0.67 -3.63 -12.56
N PRO A 295 0.55 -3.64 -13.15
CA PRO A 295 0.76 -3.20 -14.52
C PRO A 295 -0.15 -3.95 -15.51
N PRO A 296 -0.41 -3.40 -16.71
CA PRO A 296 -1.18 -4.09 -17.73
C PRO A 296 -0.49 -5.39 -18.17
N ALA A 297 -1.20 -6.22 -18.93
CA ALA A 297 -0.55 -7.34 -19.61
C ALA A 297 0.45 -6.80 -20.65
N GLU A 298 1.46 -7.59 -21.00
CA GLU A 298 2.43 -7.21 -22.01
C GLU A 298 1.73 -6.83 -23.33
N GLY A 299 2.10 -5.67 -23.90
CA GLY A 299 1.50 -5.13 -25.11
C GLY A 299 0.14 -4.44 -24.92
N ALA A 300 -0.47 -4.50 -23.73
CA ALA A 300 -1.69 -3.74 -23.43
C ALA A 300 -1.37 -2.29 -23.03
N PRO A 301 -2.31 -1.34 -23.20
CA PRO A 301 -2.10 0.06 -22.88
C PRO A 301 -1.76 0.30 -21.40
N ALA A 302 -0.88 1.26 -21.11
CA ALA A 302 -0.56 1.69 -19.74
C ALA A 302 -1.82 2.09 -18.94
N ASP A 303 -2.83 2.65 -19.63
CA ASP A 303 -4.13 3.04 -19.08
C ASP A 303 -4.92 1.86 -18.47
N ASP A 304 -4.59 0.62 -18.82
CA ASP A 304 -5.17 -0.60 -18.23
C ASP A 304 -4.50 -1.02 -16.91
N THR A 305 -3.52 -0.25 -16.40
CA THR A 305 -2.97 -0.43 -15.05
C THR A 305 -4.10 -0.44 -14.02
N LEU A 306 -4.07 -1.41 -13.11
CA LEU A 306 -5.05 -1.57 -12.04
C LEU A 306 -4.42 -1.29 -10.68
N PHE A 307 -5.11 -0.52 -9.85
CA PHE A 307 -4.76 -0.32 -8.44
C PHE A 307 -5.72 -1.13 -7.57
N TYR A 308 -5.21 -2.15 -6.89
CA TYR A 308 -5.98 -2.93 -5.93
C TYR A 308 -5.76 -2.36 -4.54
N GLY A 309 -6.83 -1.97 -3.84
CA GLY A 309 -6.78 -1.42 -2.49
C GLY A 309 -7.60 -2.22 -1.50
N ILE A 310 -7.10 -2.33 -0.26
CA ILE A 310 -7.84 -2.84 0.90
C ILE A 310 -8.52 -1.65 1.59
N PHE A 311 -9.81 -1.77 1.84
CA PHE A 311 -10.63 -0.77 2.51
C PHE A 311 -11.36 -1.37 3.70
N THR A 312 -11.49 -0.60 4.78
CA THR A 312 -12.36 -0.90 5.92
C THR A 312 -13.45 0.16 6.03
N SER A 313 -14.54 -0.16 6.72
CA SER A 313 -15.61 0.79 7.01
C SER A 313 -15.38 1.40 8.39
N GLN A 314 -15.57 2.72 8.52
CA GLN A 314 -15.58 3.36 9.84
C GLN A 314 -16.84 3.00 10.65
N TRP A 315 -17.85 2.40 10.01
CA TRP A 315 -19.08 1.95 10.64
C TRP A 315 -19.10 0.42 10.78
N SER A 316 -19.58 -0.07 11.91
CA SER A 316 -19.71 -1.49 12.21
C SER A 316 -20.98 -2.14 11.64
N VAL A 317 -21.63 -1.50 10.65
CA VAL A 317 -22.90 -1.97 10.05
C VAL A 317 -22.73 -2.69 8.72
N ASN A 318 -21.56 -2.57 8.09
CA ASN A 318 -21.23 -3.29 6.86
C ASN A 318 -21.16 -4.79 7.09
N SER A 319 -21.45 -5.58 6.06
CA SER A 319 -21.39 -7.06 6.15
C SER A 319 -19.95 -7.58 6.31
N GLY A 320 -18.98 -6.83 5.76
CA GLY A 320 -17.56 -7.14 5.81
C GLY A 320 -16.75 -6.26 6.78
N ARG A 321 -15.73 -6.84 7.41
CA ARG A 321 -14.66 -6.09 8.11
C ARG A 321 -13.67 -5.44 7.13
N SER A 322 -13.45 -6.07 5.99
CA SER A 322 -12.57 -5.56 4.94
C SER A 322 -13.15 -5.82 3.56
N ALA A 323 -12.91 -4.91 2.63
CA ALA A 323 -13.20 -5.07 1.22
C ALA A 323 -11.93 -4.83 0.39
N VAL A 324 -11.84 -5.49 -0.77
CA VAL A 324 -10.83 -5.17 -1.80
C VAL A 324 -11.57 -4.58 -2.99
N CYS A 325 -11.07 -3.47 -3.51
CA CYS A 325 -11.54 -2.84 -4.73
C CYS A 325 -10.39 -2.63 -5.70
N SER A 326 -10.64 -2.79 -7.00
CA SER A 326 -9.68 -2.46 -8.07
C SER A 326 -10.12 -1.22 -8.84
N PHE A 327 -9.21 -0.28 -9.09
CA PHE A 327 -9.45 0.96 -9.85
C PHE A 327 -8.54 0.99 -11.08
N ARG A 328 -9.06 1.39 -12.25
CA ARG A 328 -8.25 1.50 -13.47
C ARG A 328 -7.62 2.89 -13.58
N LEU A 329 -6.38 2.96 -14.07
CA LEU A 329 -5.70 4.24 -14.33
C LEU A 329 -6.52 5.13 -15.26
N ALA A 330 -7.11 4.57 -16.33
CA ALA A 330 -8.02 5.30 -17.22
C ALA A 330 -9.18 6.00 -16.47
N ASP A 331 -9.78 5.34 -15.48
CA ASP A 331 -10.90 5.89 -14.71
C ASP A 331 -10.42 7.02 -13.78
N ILE A 332 -9.24 6.86 -13.17
CA ILE A 332 -8.59 7.90 -12.35
C ILE A 332 -8.31 9.14 -13.22
N LYS A 333 -7.72 8.96 -14.40
CA LYS A 333 -7.44 10.03 -15.37
C LYS A 333 -8.72 10.73 -15.82
N SER A 334 -9.78 9.96 -16.09
CA SER A 334 -11.07 10.50 -16.48
C SER A 334 -11.65 11.43 -15.42
N VAL A 335 -11.58 11.05 -14.13
CA VAL A 335 -12.05 11.89 -13.02
C VAL A 335 -11.24 13.19 -12.92
N PHE A 336 -9.91 13.11 -13.05
CA PHE A 336 -9.06 14.31 -13.03
C PHE A 336 -9.24 15.23 -14.25
N SER A 337 -9.75 14.71 -15.37
CA SER A 337 -10.09 15.55 -16.53
C SER A 337 -11.42 16.32 -16.36
N GLY A 338 -12.22 15.94 -15.35
CA GLY A 338 -13.56 16.44 -15.11
C GLY A 338 -13.64 17.82 -14.42
N ASN A 339 -14.67 17.97 -13.62
CA ASN A 339 -14.96 19.18 -12.84
C ASN A 339 -14.34 19.09 -11.44
N TYR A 340 -14.16 20.24 -10.81
CA TYR A 340 -13.57 20.37 -9.48
C TYR A 340 -14.50 21.16 -8.57
N LYS A 341 -14.48 20.81 -7.29
CA LYS A 341 -15.18 21.54 -6.23
C LYS A 341 -14.39 22.80 -5.88
N VAL A 342 -15.12 23.86 -5.57
CA VAL A 342 -14.58 25.15 -5.13
C VAL A 342 -14.69 25.23 -3.60
N LEU A 343 -13.58 25.52 -2.93
CA LEU A 343 -13.57 25.84 -1.50
C LEU A 343 -13.83 27.34 -1.29
N ASN A 344 -14.96 27.70 -0.68
CA ASN A 344 -15.19 29.07 -0.23
C ASN A 344 -14.35 29.33 1.04
N ARG A 345 -13.45 30.33 0.98
CA ARG A 345 -12.50 30.62 2.06
C ARG A 345 -13.12 31.30 3.28
N ASP A 346 -14.19 32.05 3.09
CA ASP A 346 -14.84 32.81 4.17
C ASP A 346 -15.73 31.90 5.01
N THR A 347 -16.38 30.92 4.37
CA THR A 347 -17.29 29.98 5.04
C THR A 347 -16.69 28.60 5.29
N LEU A 348 -15.53 28.30 4.67
CA LEU A 348 -14.92 26.96 4.63
C LEU A 348 -15.86 25.88 4.08
N GLN A 349 -16.79 26.26 3.22
CA GLN A 349 -17.76 25.35 2.61
C GLN A 349 -17.36 25.00 1.19
N TRP A 350 -17.52 23.73 0.83
CA TRP A 350 -17.31 23.23 -0.52
C TRP A 350 -18.55 23.46 -1.39
N SER A 351 -18.35 23.81 -2.65
CA SER A 351 -19.44 23.96 -3.61
C SER A 351 -19.10 23.33 -4.96
N THR A 352 -20.11 22.79 -5.63
CA THR A 352 -20.02 22.20 -6.98
C THR A 352 -20.30 23.23 -8.08
N ARG A 353 -20.20 24.53 -7.76
CA ARG A 353 -20.49 25.60 -8.73
C ARG A 353 -19.48 25.51 -9.87
N VAL A 354 -20.00 25.41 -11.10
CA VAL A 354 -19.20 25.50 -12.32
C VAL A 354 -18.66 26.93 -12.43
N GLN A 355 -17.43 27.15 -11.98
CA GLN A 355 -16.67 28.33 -12.37
C GLN A 355 -16.24 28.18 -13.83
N GLU A 356 -16.02 29.30 -14.51
CA GLU A 356 -15.34 29.29 -15.80
C GLU A 356 -13.98 28.59 -15.62
N LYS A 357 -13.75 27.52 -16.38
CA LYS A 357 -12.56 26.68 -16.24
C LYS A 357 -11.34 27.45 -16.75
N VAL A 358 -10.60 28.08 -15.84
CA VAL A 358 -9.41 28.91 -16.17
C VAL A 358 -8.17 28.04 -16.45
N ALA A 359 -8.08 26.89 -15.78
CA ALA A 359 -7.00 25.91 -15.94
C ALA A 359 -7.50 24.51 -15.56
N ASN A 360 -6.79 23.45 -15.95
CA ASN A 360 -7.05 22.10 -15.48
C ASN A 360 -6.16 21.80 -14.26
N PRO A 361 -6.73 21.63 -13.05
CA PRO A 361 -5.93 21.24 -11.89
C PRO A 361 -5.26 19.89 -12.12
N GLY A 362 -3.98 19.76 -11.74
CA GLY A 362 -3.21 18.53 -11.97
C GLY A 362 -2.58 18.38 -13.36
N GLU A 363 -2.80 19.33 -14.27
CA GLU A 363 -2.12 19.34 -15.57
C GLU A 363 -0.64 19.70 -15.42
N CYS A 364 0.24 19.02 -16.17
CA CYS A 364 1.66 19.31 -16.15
C CYS A 364 1.98 20.59 -16.93
N GLY A 365 2.98 21.36 -16.49
CA GLY A 365 3.34 22.64 -17.12
C GLY A 365 2.69 23.89 -16.52
N LEU A 366 1.85 23.74 -15.48
CA LEU A 366 1.17 24.86 -14.81
C LEU A 366 2.12 25.88 -14.15
N HIS A 367 3.39 25.53 -13.92
CA HIS A 367 4.39 26.46 -13.39
C HIS A 367 4.60 27.72 -14.27
N ASN A 368 4.29 27.64 -15.57
CA ASN A 368 4.33 28.77 -16.50
C ASN A 368 2.96 29.47 -16.68
N ALA A 369 1.94 29.05 -15.95
CA ALA A 369 0.59 29.61 -16.06
C ALA A 369 0.50 31.01 -15.44
N SER A 370 -0.56 31.75 -15.80
CA SER A 370 -0.84 33.06 -15.21
C SER A 370 -1.14 32.95 -13.70
N ASP A 371 -0.89 34.03 -12.95
CA ASP A 371 -1.26 34.07 -11.52
C ASP A 371 -2.76 33.80 -11.28
N ASN A 372 -3.62 34.18 -12.24
CA ASN A 372 -5.05 33.88 -12.15
C ASN A 372 -5.33 32.37 -12.25
N ALA A 373 -4.65 31.68 -13.17
CA ALA A 373 -4.72 30.23 -13.31
C ALA A 373 -4.14 29.52 -12.08
N LEU A 374 -3.02 30.00 -11.53
CA LEU A 374 -2.42 29.45 -10.32
C LEU A 374 -3.31 29.64 -9.09
N ARG A 375 -3.98 30.79 -8.97
CA ARG A 375 -5.00 31.00 -7.92
C ARG A 375 -6.21 30.09 -8.11
N PHE A 376 -6.63 29.87 -9.35
CA PHE A 376 -7.72 28.94 -9.67
C PHE A 376 -7.39 27.52 -9.19
N VAL A 377 -6.25 26.94 -9.60
CA VAL A 377 -5.89 25.57 -9.17
C VAL A 377 -5.62 25.47 -7.67
N LYS A 378 -5.16 26.57 -7.05
CA LYS A 378 -4.99 26.66 -5.59
C LYS A 378 -6.30 26.50 -4.81
N GLU A 379 -7.42 26.88 -5.42
CA GLU A 379 -8.77 26.85 -4.83
C GLU A 379 -9.64 25.68 -5.34
N ASN A 380 -9.24 25.06 -6.45
CA ASN A 380 -9.95 24.00 -7.16
C ASN A 380 -9.08 22.73 -7.27
N PHE A 381 -8.77 22.09 -6.15
CA PHE A 381 -7.88 20.92 -6.12
C PHE A 381 -8.58 19.58 -5.85
N LEU A 382 -9.87 19.60 -5.47
CA LEU A 382 -10.67 18.41 -5.21
C LEU A 382 -11.61 18.13 -6.39
N ALA A 383 -11.43 17.00 -7.06
CA ALA A 383 -12.34 16.57 -8.13
C ALA A 383 -13.77 16.41 -7.61
N ASP A 384 -14.75 16.76 -8.44
CA ASP A 384 -16.17 16.68 -8.09
C ASP A 384 -16.65 15.22 -8.03
N ASP A 385 -16.28 14.44 -9.04
CA ASP A 385 -16.59 13.03 -9.15
C ASP A 385 -15.65 12.15 -8.32
N SER A 386 -16.17 10.99 -7.92
CA SER A 386 -15.39 9.93 -7.26
C SER A 386 -14.96 8.86 -8.27
N VAL A 387 -13.74 8.36 -8.13
CA VAL A 387 -13.26 7.20 -8.88
C VAL A 387 -13.98 5.95 -8.36
N ARG A 388 -14.70 5.26 -9.24
CA ARG A 388 -15.42 4.02 -8.93
C ARG A 388 -14.57 2.80 -9.29
N PRO A 389 -14.72 1.67 -8.57
CA PRO A 389 -14.01 0.44 -8.90
C PRO A 389 -14.44 -0.11 -10.26
N VAL A 390 -13.58 -0.92 -10.85
CA VAL A 390 -13.87 -1.68 -12.09
C VAL A 390 -15.15 -2.47 -11.91
N GLY A 391 -16.08 -2.33 -12.86
CA GLY A 391 -17.40 -2.97 -12.79
C GLY A 391 -18.38 -2.32 -11.81
N ARG A 392 -17.99 -1.23 -11.14
CA ARG A 392 -18.76 -0.53 -10.08
C ARG A 392 -19.13 -1.44 -8.90
N SER A 393 -18.34 -2.47 -8.66
CA SER A 393 -18.56 -3.46 -7.61
C SER A 393 -17.29 -3.67 -6.79
N VAL A 394 -17.46 -4.02 -5.51
CA VAL A 394 -16.38 -4.56 -4.68
C VAL A 394 -15.83 -5.85 -5.26
N THR A 395 -14.51 -6.00 -5.25
CA THR A 395 -13.82 -7.17 -5.81
C THR A 395 -13.87 -8.35 -4.84
N VAL A 396 -13.71 -8.08 -3.54
CA VAL A 396 -13.68 -9.08 -2.46
C VAL A 396 -14.30 -8.45 -1.21
N VAL A 397 -15.15 -9.18 -0.48
CA VAL A 397 -15.66 -8.76 0.85
C VAL A 397 -15.39 -9.85 1.85
N SER A 398 -14.67 -9.52 2.92
CA SER A 398 -14.31 -10.42 4.01
C SER A 398 -15.09 -10.07 5.27
N ALA A 399 -16.00 -10.95 5.67
CA ALA A 399 -16.76 -10.84 6.92
C ALA A 399 -15.90 -11.03 8.17
N GLU A 400 -14.91 -11.92 8.11
CA GLU A 400 -14.21 -12.41 9.30
C GLU A 400 -12.83 -11.75 9.49
N HIS A 401 -12.15 -11.44 8.40
CA HIS A 401 -10.75 -11.02 8.43
C HIS A 401 -10.59 -9.51 8.19
N SER A 402 -9.85 -8.86 9.09
CA SER A 402 -9.27 -7.53 8.87
C SER A 402 -7.97 -7.66 8.07
N TYR A 403 -7.93 -7.18 6.84
CA TYR A 403 -6.71 -7.15 6.04
C TYR A 403 -5.95 -5.84 6.22
N THR A 404 -4.61 -5.91 6.18
CA THR A 404 -3.73 -4.78 6.52
C THR A 404 -2.68 -4.48 5.45
N HIS A 405 -2.25 -5.48 4.69
CA HIS A 405 -1.32 -5.32 3.57
C HIS A 405 -1.72 -6.19 2.39
N LEU A 406 -1.42 -5.73 1.18
CA LEU A 406 -1.75 -6.37 -0.07
C LEU A 406 -0.54 -6.37 -1.01
N ARG A 407 -0.28 -7.50 -1.65
CA ARG A 407 0.49 -7.54 -2.90
C ARG A 407 -0.27 -8.25 -3.99
N VAL A 408 -0.17 -7.76 -5.22
CA VAL A 408 -0.86 -8.32 -6.38
C VAL A 408 0.13 -8.73 -7.46
N GLN A 409 -0.12 -9.87 -8.11
CA GLN A 409 0.62 -10.25 -9.31
C GLN A 409 -0.26 -10.95 -10.34
N ARG A 410 0.19 -10.88 -11.59
CA ARG A 410 -0.38 -11.63 -12.71
C ARG A 410 0.39 -12.95 -12.85
N VAL A 411 -0.34 -14.04 -13.02
CA VAL A 411 0.21 -15.40 -13.09
C VAL A 411 -0.32 -16.08 -14.33
N GLN A 412 0.56 -16.64 -15.14
CA GLN A 412 0.16 -17.48 -16.26
C GLN A 412 -0.07 -18.90 -15.75
N GLY A 413 -1.32 -19.33 -15.73
CA GLY A 413 -1.69 -20.70 -15.40
C GLY A 413 -1.51 -21.66 -16.58
N THR A 414 -1.90 -22.91 -16.36
CA THR A 414 -1.92 -23.93 -17.42
C THR A 414 -2.82 -23.50 -18.60
N GLY A 415 -2.35 -23.74 -19.83
CA GLY A 415 -3.07 -23.34 -21.05
C GLY A 415 -2.98 -21.84 -21.38
N SER A 416 -1.93 -21.15 -20.92
CA SER A 416 -1.64 -19.73 -21.22
C SER A 416 -2.71 -18.73 -20.77
N ARG A 417 -3.59 -19.14 -19.85
CA ARG A 417 -4.59 -18.26 -19.25
C ARG A 417 -3.96 -17.45 -18.11
N SER A 418 -4.14 -16.15 -18.16
CA SER A 418 -3.68 -15.24 -17.12
C SER A 418 -4.69 -15.15 -15.97
N TYR A 419 -4.19 -15.15 -14.75
CA TYR A 419 -4.94 -14.97 -13.51
C TYR A 419 -4.34 -13.84 -12.68
N THR A 420 -5.20 -13.09 -11.97
CA THR A 420 -4.74 -12.15 -10.93
C THR A 420 -4.75 -12.88 -9.60
N VAL A 421 -3.62 -12.83 -8.88
CA VAL A 421 -3.48 -13.38 -7.53
C VAL A 421 -3.20 -12.25 -6.55
N LEU A 422 -3.94 -12.25 -5.44
CA LEU A 422 -3.79 -11.34 -4.31
C LEU A 422 -3.16 -12.09 -3.14
N PHE A 423 -2.17 -11.46 -2.51
CA PHE A 423 -1.61 -11.88 -1.23
C PHE A 423 -2.03 -10.87 -0.17
N LEU A 424 -2.85 -11.31 0.77
CA LEU A 424 -3.52 -10.46 1.75
C LEU A 424 -3.03 -10.83 3.15
N LEU A 425 -2.39 -9.89 3.84
CA LEU A 425 -1.94 -10.08 5.22
C LEU A 425 -3.03 -9.64 6.21
N THR A 426 -3.49 -10.56 7.05
CA THR A 426 -4.46 -10.26 8.10
C THR A 426 -3.81 -9.60 9.31
N GLU A 427 -4.61 -8.88 10.08
CA GLU A 427 -4.20 -8.34 11.38
C GLU A 427 -3.81 -9.45 12.38
N SER A 428 -4.42 -10.64 12.25
CA SER A 428 -4.17 -11.83 13.09
C SER A 428 -2.93 -12.65 12.68
N GLY A 429 -2.20 -12.25 11.65
CA GLY A 429 -0.94 -12.89 11.27
C GLY A 429 -1.02 -14.02 10.27
N TYR A 430 -2.07 -14.05 9.46
CA TYR A 430 -2.22 -14.99 8.35
C TYR A 430 -1.99 -14.28 7.02
N LEU A 431 -1.24 -14.93 6.14
CA LEU A 431 -1.08 -14.53 4.75
C LEU A 431 -2.03 -15.37 3.89
N HIS A 432 -3.08 -14.75 3.35
CA HIS A 432 -4.02 -15.40 2.45
C HIS A 432 -3.54 -15.28 1.01
N LYS A 433 -3.59 -16.37 0.25
CA LYS A 433 -3.41 -16.38 -1.20
C LYS A 433 -4.76 -16.56 -1.88
N ALA A 434 -5.21 -15.52 -2.59
CA ALA A 434 -6.51 -15.54 -3.26
C ALA A 434 -6.34 -15.34 -4.78
N VAL A 435 -6.98 -16.20 -5.57
CA VAL A 435 -7.04 -16.05 -7.04
C VAL A 435 -8.36 -15.45 -7.46
N MET A 436 -8.33 -14.49 -8.37
CA MET A 436 -9.51 -13.88 -8.95
C MET A 436 -10.07 -14.74 -10.08
N LEU A 437 -11.24 -15.34 -9.87
CA LEU A 437 -11.96 -16.16 -10.85
C LEU A 437 -13.24 -15.45 -11.31
N GLN A 438 -13.87 -15.94 -12.38
CA GLN A 438 -15.13 -15.38 -12.90
C GLN A 438 -16.27 -15.42 -11.87
N GLY A 439 -16.28 -16.41 -10.97
CA GLY A 439 -17.28 -16.56 -9.90
C GLY A 439 -16.94 -15.81 -8.60
N GLY A 440 -15.90 -14.96 -8.61
CA GLY A 440 -15.40 -14.27 -7.41
C GLY A 440 -14.02 -14.75 -6.97
N ALA A 441 -13.55 -14.20 -5.86
CA ALA A 441 -12.26 -14.59 -5.27
C ALA A 441 -12.32 -15.99 -4.66
N HIS A 442 -11.28 -16.77 -4.90
CA HIS A 442 -11.07 -18.08 -4.28
C HIS A 442 -9.80 -18.03 -3.42
N VAL A 443 -9.95 -18.19 -2.10
CA VAL A 443 -8.81 -18.26 -1.17
C VAL A 443 -8.23 -19.68 -1.20
N ILE A 444 -7.07 -19.82 -1.84
CA ILE A 444 -6.40 -21.10 -2.08
C ILE A 444 -5.83 -21.67 -0.78
N GLU A 445 -5.19 -20.82 0.00
CA GLU A 445 -4.53 -21.18 1.26
C GLU A 445 -4.36 -19.96 2.17
N GLU A 446 -4.24 -20.22 3.47
CA GLU A 446 -3.73 -19.27 4.45
C GLU A 446 -2.49 -19.84 5.16
N VAL A 447 -1.50 -18.99 5.43
CA VAL A 447 -0.25 -19.36 6.11
C VAL A 447 0.00 -18.43 7.28
N GLN A 448 0.13 -18.96 8.49
CA GLN A 448 0.41 -18.16 9.68
C GLN A 448 1.88 -17.71 9.70
N VAL A 449 2.10 -16.41 9.64
CA VAL A 449 3.43 -15.79 9.58
C VAL A 449 3.87 -15.22 10.94
N PHE A 450 2.95 -14.75 11.78
CA PHE A 450 3.20 -14.35 13.17
C PHE A 450 2.01 -14.74 14.05
N GLU A 451 2.22 -14.91 15.36
CA GLU A 451 1.14 -15.31 16.29
C GLU A 451 0.42 -14.11 16.91
N GLN A 452 1.18 -13.10 17.31
CA GLN A 452 0.64 -11.92 17.99
C GLN A 452 0.41 -10.77 17.00
N PRO A 453 -0.67 -9.98 17.13
CA PRO A 453 -0.88 -8.80 16.32
C PRO A 453 0.32 -7.85 16.37
N GLN A 454 0.83 -7.48 15.20
CA GLN A 454 2.03 -6.65 15.06
C GLN A 454 1.64 -5.19 14.81
N PRO A 455 2.10 -4.22 15.63
CA PRO A 455 1.79 -2.81 15.43
C PRO A 455 2.48 -2.24 14.18
N ILE A 456 3.70 -2.71 13.91
CA ILE A 456 4.50 -2.37 12.75
C ILE A 456 4.79 -3.66 11.98
N LYS A 457 4.43 -3.67 10.70
CA LYS A 457 4.60 -4.80 9.80
C LYS A 457 4.76 -4.31 8.37
N SER A 458 5.38 -5.15 7.55
CA SER A 458 5.67 -4.85 6.15
C SER A 458 5.51 -6.09 5.29
N LEU A 459 5.18 -5.89 4.01
CA LEU A 459 4.95 -6.96 3.04
C LEU A 459 5.66 -6.61 1.73
N LYS A 460 6.50 -7.49 1.22
CA LYS A 460 7.19 -7.33 -0.06
C LYS A 460 7.07 -8.61 -0.88
N LEU A 461 6.67 -8.47 -2.13
CA LEU A 461 6.60 -9.56 -3.11
C LEU A 461 7.83 -9.46 -4.04
N SER A 462 8.46 -10.61 -4.26
CA SER A 462 9.45 -10.88 -5.30
C SER A 462 8.78 -11.76 -6.34
N THR A 463 8.43 -11.16 -7.48
CA THR A 463 7.73 -11.87 -8.56
C THR A 463 8.69 -12.81 -9.28
N ALA A 464 9.95 -12.36 -9.51
CA ALA A 464 10.93 -13.13 -10.25
C ALA A 464 11.35 -14.42 -9.51
N LYS A 465 11.55 -14.36 -8.19
CA LYS A 465 11.86 -15.56 -7.38
C LYS A 465 10.63 -16.26 -6.82
N GLY A 466 9.43 -15.68 -6.99
CA GLY A 466 8.20 -16.24 -6.47
C GLY A 466 8.17 -16.32 -4.94
N MET A 467 8.65 -15.29 -4.25
CA MET A 467 8.79 -15.23 -2.79
C MET A 467 8.06 -14.03 -2.20
N ILE A 468 7.53 -14.19 -0.99
CA ILE A 468 6.92 -13.12 -0.21
C ILE A 468 7.69 -12.96 1.09
N TYR A 469 8.05 -11.73 1.42
CA TYR A 469 8.73 -11.36 2.64
C TYR A 469 7.76 -10.59 3.54
N VAL A 470 7.60 -11.06 4.78
CA VAL A 470 6.79 -10.40 5.81
C VAL A 470 7.72 -9.96 6.93
N GLY A 471 7.76 -8.65 7.17
CA GLY A 471 8.45 -8.07 8.32
C GLY A 471 7.50 -7.88 9.51
N SER A 472 7.99 -8.18 10.71
CA SER A 472 7.28 -8.06 11.99
C SER A 472 8.22 -7.63 13.13
N SER A 473 7.72 -7.57 14.37
CA SER A 473 8.60 -7.37 15.53
C SER A 473 9.56 -8.52 15.79
N GLU A 474 9.23 -9.72 15.30
CA GLU A 474 9.99 -10.97 15.49
C GLU A 474 11.09 -11.18 14.43
N GLY A 475 11.13 -10.35 13.39
CA GLY A 475 12.06 -10.45 12.27
C GLY A 475 11.35 -10.60 10.92
N VAL A 476 11.98 -11.33 10.00
CA VAL A 476 11.50 -11.51 8.62
C VAL A 476 11.13 -12.96 8.34
N VAL A 477 9.93 -13.16 7.79
CA VAL A 477 9.44 -14.47 7.32
C VAL A 477 9.40 -14.47 5.80
N ARG A 478 10.03 -15.47 5.17
CA ARG A 478 9.92 -15.74 3.73
C ARG A 478 8.93 -16.87 3.50
N VAL A 479 7.95 -16.61 2.63
CA VAL A 479 6.91 -17.55 2.21
C VAL A 479 6.97 -17.71 0.70
N PRO A 480 7.22 -18.92 0.16
CA PRO A 480 7.07 -19.17 -1.27
C PRO A 480 5.64 -18.88 -1.73
N THR A 481 5.48 -18.37 -2.95
CA THR A 481 4.16 -18.05 -3.53
C THR A 481 3.30 -19.29 -3.77
N ALA A 482 3.91 -20.48 -3.91
CA ALA A 482 3.23 -21.76 -4.01
C ALA A 482 4.06 -22.92 -3.44
N ASN A 483 3.38 -24.00 -3.08
CA ASN A 483 3.99 -25.26 -2.65
C ASN A 483 3.30 -26.44 -3.36
N CYS A 484 3.50 -26.57 -4.67
CA CYS A 484 2.74 -27.53 -5.50
C CYS A 484 2.97 -29.00 -5.09
N SER A 485 4.15 -29.32 -4.53
CA SER A 485 4.48 -30.65 -4.02
C SER A 485 3.59 -31.10 -2.85
N PHE A 486 2.86 -30.18 -2.20
CA PHE A 486 1.85 -30.50 -1.20
C PHE A 486 0.68 -31.32 -1.80
N TYR A 487 0.40 -31.19 -3.10
CA TYR A 487 -0.67 -31.89 -3.79
C TYR A 487 -0.17 -33.17 -4.47
N TRP A 488 -0.26 -34.31 -3.77
CA TRP A 488 0.30 -35.59 -4.26
C TRP A 488 -0.56 -36.35 -5.29
N THR A 489 -1.77 -35.86 -5.61
CA THR A 489 -2.69 -36.53 -6.55
C THR A 489 -3.30 -35.51 -7.51
N CYS A 490 -3.64 -35.96 -8.72
CA CYS A 490 -4.29 -35.13 -9.74
C CYS A 490 -5.52 -34.38 -9.20
N PRO A 491 -6.49 -35.04 -8.52
CA PRO A 491 -7.65 -34.33 -7.99
C PRO A 491 -7.28 -33.23 -6.99
N GLN A 492 -6.32 -33.47 -6.09
CA GLN A 492 -5.90 -32.45 -5.14
C GLN A 492 -5.25 -31.24 -5.81
N CYS A 493 -4.38 -31.48 -6.80
CA CYS A 493 -3.69 -30.43 -7.56
C CYS A 493 -4.69 -29.56 -8.35
N VAL A 494 -5.59 -30.20 -9.09
CA VAL A 494 -6.59 -29.50 -9.92
C VAL A 494 -7.65 -28.79 -9.04
N LEU A 495 -8.11 -29.42 -7.96
CA LEU A 495 -9.08 -28.83 -7.04
C LEU A 495 -8.49 -27.74 -6.15
N ALA A 496 -7.16 -27.62 -6.06
CA ALA A 496 -6.52 -26.47 -5.43
C ALA A 496 -6.79 -25.16 -6.19
N ARG A 497 -7.03 -25.24 -7.51
CA ARG A 497 -7.25 -24.08 -8.38
C ARG A 497 -6.16 -23.02 -8.22
N ASP A 498 -4.94 -23.49 -7.94
CA ASP A 498 -3.77 -22.66 -7.73
C ASP A 498 -3.12 -22.39 -9.10
N PRO A 499 -3.12 -21.16 -9.63
CA PRO A 499 -2.56 -20.88 -10.95
C PRO A 499 -1.04 -21.11 -11.02
N PHE A 500 -0.35 -21.20 -9.88
CA PHE A 500 1.07 -21.58 -9.84
C PHE A 500 1.30 -23.08 -10.01
N CYS A 501 0.26 -23.92 -9.92
CA CYS A 501 0.41 -25.38 -9.88
C CYS A 501 -0.35 -26.07 -11.02
N GLY A 502 0.25 -27.14 -11.54
CA GLY A 502 -0.35 -27.99 -12.58
C GLY A 502 0.02 -29.46 -12.39
N TRP A 503 -0.91 -30.35 -12.73
CA TRP A 503 -0.63 -31.79 -12.69
C TRP A 503 0.13 -32.21 -13.94
N ASP A 504 1.32 -32.76 -13.77
CA ASP A 504 2.07 -33.39 -14.85
C ASP A 504 1.77 -34.90 -14.91
N PRO A 505 1.07 -35.39 -15.96
CA PRO A 505 0.75 -36.82 -16.09
C PRO A 505 1.99 -37.70 -16.31
N ALA A 506 3.11 -37.15 -16.81
CA ALA A 506 4.33 -37.90 -17.06
C ALA A 506 5.06 -38.23 -15.75
N SER A 507 5.35 -37.22 -14.93
CA SER A 507 5.94 -37.42 -13.59
C SER A 507 4.94 -37.91 -12.55
N ARG A 508 3.63 -37.86 -12.85
CA ARG A 508 2.54 -38.15 -11.90
C ARG A 508 2.66 -37.34 -10.61
N ALA A 509 3.00 -36.06 -10.76
CA ALA A 509 3.19 -35.13 -9.66
C ALA A 509 2.53 -33.78 -9.98
N CYS A 510 2.18 -33.04 -8.92
CA CYS A 510 1.80 -31.63 -9.06
C CYS A 510 3.07 -30.78 -9.05
N VAL A 511 3.31 -30.06 -10.13
CA VAL A 511 4.51 -29.26 -10.37
C VAL A 511 4.16 -27.79 -10.53
N GLY A 512 5.16 -26.92 -10.43
CA GLY A 512 4.98 -25.51 -10.75
C GLY A 512 4.62 -25.33 -12.22
N ALA A 513 3.60 -24.52 -12.52
CA ALA A 513 3.35 -24.04 -13.86
C ALA A 513 4.55 -23.18 -14.29
N SER A 514 5.15 -23.46 -15.44
CA SER A 514 6.34 -22.74 -15.90
C SER A 514 6.00 -21.27 -16.11
N ASN A 515 6.48 -20.40 -15.21
CA ASN A 515 6.49 -18.95 -15.37
C ASN A 515 7.34 -18.63 -16.60
N SER A 516 6.70 -18.47 -17.75
CA SER A 516 7.33 -18.10 -19.02
C SER A 516 7.59 -16.58 -19.06
N GLN A 517 7.95 -15.97 -17.93
CA GLN A 517 8.23 -14.52 -17.81
C GLN A 517 9.55 -14.25 -17.07
N ALA A 518 10.54 -15.12 -17.27
CA ALA A 518 11.94 -14.81 -17.02
C ALA A 518 12.66 -14.74 -18.38
N SER A 519 12.41 -13.68 -19.15
CA SER A 519 13.25 -13.24 -20.28
C SER A 519 12.65 -12.02 -20.97
N LEU A 520 13.03 -10.83 -20.52
CA LEU A 520 13.85 -9.85 -21.25
C LEU A 520 13.89 -8.51 -20.51
#